data_AF-A0A8D5GCI2-F1
#
_entry.id   AF-A0A8D5GCI2-F1
#
_cell.length_a   1.000
_cell.length_b   1.000
_cell.length_c   1.000
_cell.angle_alpha   90.00
_cell.angle_beta   90.00
_cell.angle_gamma   90.00
#
_symmetry.space_group_name_H-M   'P 1'
#
loop_
_entity.id
_entity.type
_entity.pdbx_description
1 polymer ?
#
loop_
_entity_poly.entity_id
_entity_poly.type
_entity_poly.pdbx_seq_one_letter_code
_entity_poly.pdbx_strand_id
1 'polypeptide(L)'
;MIEIEEGSKNVYADLGMADAGDMILKAQLVTKIGELIERRKWSKPQVADALDIPQSELSHILCGHFRSMSKAKMLDYLTKLEET
;
A
#
# COMPACT_ATOMS: atom_id res chain seq x y z
N MET A 1 18.47 -27.41 8.74
CA MET A 1 19.01 -26.05 8.87
C MET A 1 18.24 -25.21 7.89
N ILE A 2 17.50 -24.18 8.33
CA ILE A 2 16.81 -23.28 7.41
C ILE A 2 17.84 -22.23 7.02
N GLU A 3 18.27 -22.22 5.76
CA GLU A 3 19.08 -21.14 5.21
C GLU A 3 18.21 -19.88 5.15
N ILE A 4 18.64 -18.84 5.85
CA ILE A 4 18.03 -17.51 5.81
C ILE A 4 18.95 -16.65 4.96
N GLU A 5 18.51 -16.28 3.77
CA GLU A 5 19.21 -15.30 2.95
C GLU A 5 18.86 -13.89 3.44
N GLU A 6 19.88 -13.05 3.64
CA GLU A 6 19.68 -11.62 3.85
C GLU A 6 19.17 -10.99 2.55
N GLY A 7 17.84 -10.83 2.47
CA GLY A 7 17.20 -10.09 1.40
C GLY A 7 17.68 -8.63 1.36
N SER A 8 17.62 -8.03 0.18
CA SER A 8 17.96 -6.61 0.01
C SER A 8 16.85 -5.70 0.56
N LYS A 9 16.96 -4.39 0.30
CA LYS A 9 15.90 -3.43 0.59
C LYS A 9 14.68 -3.56 -0.33
N ASN A 10 14.73 -4.43 -1.34
CA ASN A 10 13.64 -4.65 -2.29
C ASN A 10 13.37 -6.14 -2.47
N VAL A 11 12.46 -6.68 -1.65
CA VAL A 11 12.00 -8.08 -1.73
C VAL A 11 11.50 -8.45 -3.13
N TYR A 12 10.93 -7.51 -3.89
CA TYR A 12 10.49 -7.78 -5.27
C TYR A 12 11.66 -7.96 -6.25
N ALA A 13 12.78 -7.26 -6.01
CA ALA A 13 14.00 -7.42 -6.80
C ALA A 13 14.67 -8.75 -6.47
N ASP A 14 14.69 -9.12 -5.18
CA ASP A 14 15.23 -10.41 -4.73
C ASP A 14 14.42 -11.59 -5.31
N LEU A 15 13.11 -11.40 -5.53
CA LEU A 15 12.23 -12.37 -6.19
C LEU A 15 12.31 -12.35 -7.73
N GLY A 16 13.18 -11.52 -8.33
CA GLY A 16 13.37 -11.45 -9.78
C GLY A 16 12.19 -10.85 -10.55
N MET A 17 11.33 -10.04 -9.90
CA MET A 17 10.21 -9.40 -10.58
C MET A 17 10.71 -8.26 -11.49
N ALA A 18 10.31 -8.25 -12.75
CA ALA A 18 10.67 -7.20 -13.71
C ALA A 18 10.23 -5.79 -13.24
N ASP A 19 9.08 -5.71 -12.58
CA ASP A 19 8.51 -4.46 -12.05
C ASP A 19 8.91 -4.16 -10.60
N ALA A 20 10.02 -4.72 -10.10
CA ALA A 20 10.42 -4.61 -8.70
C ALA A 20 10.50 -3.16 -8.19
N GLY A 21 10.95 -2.22 -9.04
CA GLY A 21 11.00 -0.79 -8.71
C GLY A 21 9.61 -0.17 -8.57
N ASP A 22 8.66 -0.57 -9.41
CA ASP A 22 7.28 -0.07 -9.33
C ASP A 22 6.57 -0.63 -8.09
N MET A 23 6.82 -1.92 -7.81
CA MET A 23 6.17 -2.64 -6.73
C MET A 23 6.62 -2.14 -5.35
N ILE A 24 7.91 -1.84 -5.16
CA ILE A 24 8.40 -1.29 -3.89
C ILE A 24 7.81 0.10 -3.62
N LEU A 25 7.66 0.94 -4.67
CA LEU A 25 7.03 2.24 -4.55
C LEU A 25 5.55 2.11 -4.17
N LYS A 26 4.82 1.20 -4.81
CA LYS A 26 3.42 0.91 -4.47
C LYS A 26 3.28 0.40 -3.03
N ALA A 27 4.16 -0.49 -2.60
CA ALA A 27 4.18 -0.99 -1.22
C ALA A 27 4.39 0.16 -0.22
N GLN A 28 5.36 1.03 -0.48
CA GLN A 28 5.63 2.21 0.36
C GLN A 28 4.43 3.16 0.44
N LEU A 29 3.73 3.39 -0.68
CA LEU A 29 2.52 4.23 -0.69
C LEU A 29 1.42 3.63 0.18
N VAL A 30 1.18 2.32 0.05
CA VAL A 30 0.17 1.62 0.86
C VAL A 30 0.54 1.60 2.34
N THR A 31 1.81 1.41 2.68
CA THR A 31 2.30 1.52 4.06
C THR A 31 2.01 2.91 4.62
N LYS A 32 2.36 3.98 3.89
CA LYS A 32 2.07 5.36 4.33
C LYS A 32 0.58 5.62 4.53
N ILE A 33 -0.27 5.11 3.63
CA ILE A 33 -1.73 5.18 3.79
C ILE A 33 -2.15 4.49 5.09
N GLY A 34 -1.67 3.28 5.35
CA GLY A 34 -1.93 2.53 6.59
C GLY A 34 -1.51 3.29 7.84
N GLU A 35 -0.27 3.81 7.86
CA GLU A 35 0.26 4.59 8.97
C GLU A 35 -0.56 5.86 9.23
N LEU A 36 -1.03 6.52 8.17
CA LEU A 36 -1.82 7.75 8.29
C LEU A 36 -3.22 7.46 8.84
N ILE A 37 -3.84 6.35 8.43
CA ILE A 37 -5.11 5.86 8.99
C ILE A 37 -4.96 5.58 10.48
N GLU A 38 -3.90 4.88 10.88
CA GLU A 38 -3.62 4.58 12.29
C GLU A 38 -3.37 5.84 13.11
N ARG A 39 -2.56 6.77 12.58
CA ARG A 39 -2.26 8.06 13.23
C ARG A 39 -3.51 8.91 13.44
N ARG A 40 -4.44 8.93 12.48
CA ARG A 40 -5.72 9.65 12.57
C ARG A 40 -6.77 8.90 13.39
N LYS A 41 -6.49 7.66 13.82
CA LYS A 41 -7.45 6.76 14.50
C LYS A 41 -8.73 6.57 13.68
N TRP A 42 -8.61 6.59 12.36
CA TRP A 42 -9.76 6.38 11.49
C TRP A 42 -10.10 4.91 11.40
N SER A 43 -11.39 4.62 11.47
CA SER A 43 -11.89 3.29 11.22
C SER A 43 -11.89 3.00 9.72
N LYS A 44 -11.69 1.74 9.32
CA LYS A 44 -11.72 1.33 7.91
C LYS A 44 -12.93 1.85 7.12
N PRO A 45 -14.16 1.90 7.68
CA PRO A 45 -15.30 2.50 6.99
C PRO A 45 -15.14 4.00 6.73
N GLN A 46 -14.61 4.77 7.69
CA GLN A 46 -14.40 6.21 7.50
C GLN A 46 -13.37 6.51 6.40
N VAL A 47 -12.30 5.71 6.35
CA VAL A 47 -11.30 5.82 5.29
C VAL A 47 -11.90 5.47 3.93
N ALA A 48 -12.69 4.39 3.87
CA ALA A 48 -13.34 3.95 2.65
C ALA A 48 -14.30 5.03 2.11
N ASP A 49 -15.06 5.66 3.01
CA ASP A 49 -15.95 6.80 2.70
C ASP A 49 -15.16 8.02 2.22
N ALA A 50 -14.08 8.40 2.91
CA ALA A 50 -13.22 9.52 2.51
C ALA A 50 -12.52 9.31 1.16
N LEU A 51 -12.25 8.06 0.79
CA LEU A 51 -11.63 7.69 -0.48
C LEU A 51 -12.64 7.40 -1.60
N ASP A 52 -13.94 7.42 -1.30
CA ASP A 52 -15.03 7.04 -2.20
C ASP A 52 -14.82 5.63 -2.80
N ILE A 53 -14.36 4.68 -1.97
CA ILE A 53 -14.14 3.28 -2.37
C ILE A 53 -14.85 2.31 -1.43
N PRO A 54 -15.18 1.09 -1.90
CA PRO A 54 -15.72 0.08 -1.01
C PRO A 54 -14.68 -0.35 0.04
N GLN A 55 -15.13 -0.61 1.27
CA GLN A 55 -14.29 -1.08 2.38
C GLN A 55 -13.52 -2.37 2.05
N SER A 56 -14.07 -3.21 1.17
CA SER A 56 -13.41 -4.41 0.66
C SER A 56 -12.21 -4.09 -0.23
N GLU A 57 -12.30 -3.08 -1.10
CA GLU A 57 -11.18 -2.59 -1.91
C GLU A 57 -10.09 -1.99 -1.01
N LEU A 58 -10.48 -1.18 -0.03
CA LEU A 58 -9.52 -0.66 0.96
C LEU A 58 -8.79 -1.79 1.70
N SER A 59 -9.53 -2.81 2.14
CA SER A 59 -8.94 -3.96 2.84
C SER A 59 -8.00 -4.76 1.93
N HIS A 60 -8.36 -4.95 0.66
CA HIS A 60 -7.49 -5.59 -0.33
C HIS A 60 -6.17 -4.84 -0.49
N ILE A 61 -6.23 -3.51 -0.65
CA ILE A 61 -5.04 -2.66 -0.77
C ILE A 61 -4.14 -2.82 0.45
N LEU A 62 -4.69 -2.65 1.66
CA LEU A 62 -3.93 -2.78 2.92
C LEU A 62 -3.34 -4.19 3.12
N CYS A 63 -3.97 -5.22 2.54
CA CYS A 63 -3.47 -6.60 2.55
C CYS A 63 -2.51 -6.93 1.40
N GLY A 64 -2.03 -5.95 0.63
CA GLY A 64 -1.04 -6.18 -0.43
C GLY A 64 -1.62 -6.44 -1.83
N HIS A 65 -2.94 -6.42 -2.01
CA HIS A 65 -3.61 -6.67 -3.30
C HIS A 65 -3.70 -5.42 -4.16
N PHE A 66 -2.57 -4.76 -4.34
CA PHE A 66 -2.51 -3.48 -5.04
C PHE A 66 -1.75 -3.54 -6.38
N ARG A 67 -1.46 -4.75 -6.84
CA ARG A 67 -0.67 -5.02 -8.05
C ARG A 67 -1.33 -4.44 -9.31
N SER A 68 -2.65 -4.58 -9.42
CA SER A 68 -3.48 -4.05 -10.52
C SER A 68 -3.77 -2.55 -10.40
N MET A 69 -3.47 -1.92 -9.27
CA MET A 69 -3.72 -0.51 -9.05
C MET A 69 -2.57 0.34 -9.61
N SER A 70 -2.93 1.47 -10.24
CA SER A 70 -1.96 2.43 -10.75
C SER A 70 -1.38 3.28 -9.62
N LYS A 71 -0.09 3.63 -9.71
CA LYS A 71 0.60 4.51 -8.75
C LYS A 71 -0.13 5.86 -8.57
N ALA A 72 -0.66 6.41 -9.66
CA ALA A 72 -1.41 7.67 -9.63
C ALA A 72 -2.65 7.60 -8.71
N LYS A 73 -3.38 6.47 -8.73
CA LYS A 73 -4.56 6.26 -7.88
C LYS A 73 -4.18 6.15 -6.40
N MET A 74 -3.03 5.53 -6.10
CA MET A 74 -2.51 5.46 -4.73
C MET A 74 -2.05 6.81 -4.20
N LEU A 75 -1.40 7.61 -5.05
CA LEU A 75 -1.01 8.97 -4.70
C LEU A 75 -2.25 9.84 -4.43
N ASP A 76 -3.29 9.74 -5.27
CA ASP A 76 -4.58 10.42 -5.05
C ASP A 76 -5.18 10.06 -3.68
N TYR A 77 -5.17 8.77 -3.31
CA TYR A 77 -5.63 8.34 -2.00
C TYR A 77 -4.81 8.94 -0.86
N LEU A 78 -3.48 8.90 -0.97
CA LEU A 78 -2.62 9.49 0.05
C LEU A 78 -2.91 10.99 0.22
N THR A 79 -2.99 11.73 -0.88
CA THR A 79 -3.28 13.17 -0.89
C THR A 79 -4.64 13.48 -0.26
N LYS A 80 -5.71 12.76 -0.63
CA LYS A 80 -7.03 12.94 -0.01
C LYS A 80 -7.03 12.71 1.49
N LEU A 81 -6.32 11.68 1.97
CA LEU A 81 -6.22 11.40 3.39
C LEU A 81 -5.34 12.42 4.14
N GLU A 82 -4.36 13.02 3.46
CA GLU A 82 -3.56 14.12 4.02
C GLU A 82 -4.34 15.43 4.11
N GLU A 83 -5.22 15.72 3.14
CA GLU A 83 -5.99 16.97 3.06
C GLU A 83 -7.25 17.02 3.94
N THR A 84 -7.80 15.87 4.34
CA THR A 84 -8.95 15.78 5.26
C THR A 84 -8.54 16.03 6.71
#